data_AF-A0A7J4QAY4-F1
#
_entry.id   AF-A0A7J4QAY4-F1
#
_cell.length_a   1.000
_cell.length_b   1.000
_cell.length_c   1.000
_cell.angle_alpha   90.00
_cell.angle_beta   90.00
_cell.angle_gamma   90.00
#
_symmetry.space_group_name_H-M   'P 1'
#
loop_
_entity.id
_entity.type
_entity.pdbx_description
1 polymer ?
#
loop_
_entity_poly.entity_id
_entity_poly.type
_entity_poly.pdbx_seq_one_letter_code
_entity_poly.pdbx_strand_id
1 'polypeptide(L)'
;MKYITAIVLMAVLVLAYGCAQKAIPESQYPAADEKAENILQGISKEDYAMLSRDLSETLKQSTDAEYFSRLSKFIKENSGEYVSKSLAASKDENSMHTRGYDCQFSMESVYFTITFNADYSKVEGIYFDSENMRKALE
;
A
#
# COMPACT_ATOMS: atom_id res chain seq x y z
N MET A 1 -36.26 56.89 23.43
CA MET A 1 -34.91 57.00 22.85
C MET A 1 -34.23 55.66 23.08
N LYS A 2 -34.38 54.69 22.17
CA LYS A 2 -33.54 54.45 20.98
C LYS A 2 -32.05 54.34 21.34
N TYR A 3 -31.65 53.18 21.87
CA TYR A 3 -30.35 52.57 21.60
C TYR A 3 -30.54 51.05 21.42
N ILE A 4 -31.21 50.72 20.31
CA ILE A 4 -31.03 49.46 19.59
C ILE A 4 -29.83 49.72 18.67
N THR A 5 -28.81 48.84 18.70
CA THR A 5 -27.61 48.69 17.83
C THR A 5 -26.35 48.63 18.71
N ALA A 6 -25.41 47.69 18.62
CA ALA A 6 -25.23 46.54 17.75
C ALA A 6 -24.27 45.58 18.49
N ILE A 7 -24.74 44.36 18.83
CA ILE A 7 -23.88 43.24 19.25
C ILE A 7 -24.17 42.11 18.28
N VAL A 8 -23.65 42.21 17.06
CA VAL A 8 -23.56 41.07 16.14
C VAL A 8 -22.31 41.30 15.28
N LEU A 9 -21.14 40.99 15.83
CA LEU A 9 -19.91 40.88 15.04
C LEU A 9 -18.97 39.85 15.66
N MET A 10 -19.45 38.62 15.79
CA MET A 10 -18.58 37.48 16.09
C MET A 10 -19.19 36.21 15.54
N ALA A 11 -19.28 36.14 14.21
CA ALA A 11 -19.64 34.92 13.52
C ALA A 11 -18.71 34.73 12.33
N VAL A 12 -18.08 33.56 12.34
CA VAL A 12 -17.45 32.89 11.20
C VAL A 12 -16.05 33.38 10.82
N LEU A 13 -15.06 32.85 11.52
CA LEU A 13 -13.70 32.62 11.00
C LEU A 13 -13.31 31.16 11.27
N VAL A 14 -14.14 30.25 10.76
CA VAL A 14 -13.78 28.84 10.55
C VAL A 14 -13.67 28.65 9.04
N LEU A 15 -12.70 29.34 8.43
CA LEU A 15 -12.37 29.14 7.03
C LEU A 15 -10.98 28.53 6.95
N ALA A 16 -10.97 27.30 6.42
CA ALA A 16 -9.83 26.67 5.76
C ALA A 16 -8.65 26.21 6.63
N TYR A 17 -8.89 25.26 7.53
CA TYR A 17 -7.98 24.11 7.65
C TYR A 17 -8.60 22.90 6.95
N GLY A 18 -9.11 23.11 5.75
CA GLY A 18 -9.21 22.01 4.79
C GLY A 18 -7.78 21.73 4.36
N CYS A 19 -7.15 20.73 4.99
CA CYS A 19 -5.92 20.15 4.45
C CYS A 19 -6.17 19.92 2.96
N ALA A 20 -5.45 20.66 2.13
CA ALA A 20 -5.33 20.35 0.72
C ALA A 20 -4.62 19.00 0.65
N GLN A 21 -5.38 17.93 0.73
CA GLN A 21 -4.93 16.59 0.42
C GLN A 21 -4.60 16.63 -1.05
N LYS A 22 -3.31 16.74 -1.33
CA LYS A 22 -2.77 16.87 -2.68
C LYS A 22 -3.20 15.62 -3.43
N ALA A 23 -4.24 15.74 -4.25
CA ALA A 23 -4.70 14.66 -5.09
C ALA A 23 -3.53 14.25 -5.98
N ILE A 24 -3.22 12.96 -5.99
CA ILE A 24 -2.11 12.43 -6.77
C ILE A 24 -2.52 12.44 -8.23
N PRO A 25 -1.64 12.86 -9.13
CA PRO A 25 -1.96 12.80 -10.54
C PRO A 25 -2.02 11.32 -10.95
N GLU A 26 -3.17 10.89 -11.48
CA GLU A 26 -3.47 9.53 -11.96
C GLU A 26 -2.33 8.91 -12.79
N SER A 27 -1.51 9.76 -13.41
CA SER A 27 -0.23 9.43 -14.06
C SER A 27 0.73 8.53 -13.25
N GLN A 28 0.64 8.50 -11.92
CA GLN A 28 1.53 7.68 -11.08
C GLN A 28 1.00 6.28 -10.81
N TYR A 29 -0.27 6.00 -11.12
CA TYR A 29 -0.88 4.69 -10.88
C TYR A 29 -0.23 3.56 -11.69
N PRO A 30 0.14 3.75 -12.98
CA PRO A 30 0.84 2.70 -13.72
C PRO A 30 2.17 2.30 -13.09
N ALA A 31 2.94 3.26 -12.56
CA ALA A 31 4.21 2.97 -11.90
C ALA A 31 3.99 2.22 -10.58
N ALA A 32 2.99 2.60 -9.79
CA ALA A 32 2.61 1.89 -8.56
C ALA A 32 2.18 0.44 -8.87
N ASP A 33 1.37 0.26 -9.91
CA ASP A 33 0.90 -1.05 -10.36
C ASP A 33 2.05 -1.95 -10.83
N GLU A 34 3.03 -1.39 -11.53
CA GLU A 34 4.23 -2.11 -11.96
C GLU A 34 5.06 -2.55 -10.74
N LYS A 35 5.24 -1.68 -9.73
CA LYS A 35 5.97 -2.03 -8.51
C LYS A 35 5.30 -3.17 -7.74
N ALA A 36 3.97 -3.13 -7.63
CA ALA A 36 3.19 -4.22 -7.05
C ALA A 36 3.38 -5.53 -7.82
N GLU A 37 3.36 -5.47 -9.16
CA GLU A 37 3.59 -6.64 -10.02
C GLU A 37 4.99 -7.22 -9.82
N ASN A 38 6.03 -6.39 -9.78
CA ASN A 38 7.40 -6.86 -9.58
C ASN A 38 7.59 -7.55 -8.22
N ILE A 39 6.93 -7.08 -7.16
CA ILE A 39 6.99 -7.74 -5.85
C ILE A 39 6.33 -9.11 -5.91
N LEU A 40 5.12 -9.21 -6.48
CA LEU A 40 4.38 -10.48 -6.59
C LEU A 40 5.10 -11.49 -7.49
N GLN A 41 5.62 -11.03 -8.63
CA GLN A 41 6.45 -11.84 -9.54
C GLN A 41 7.76 -12.25 -8.89
N GLY A 42 8.41 -11.34 -8.15
CA GLY A 42 9.63 -11.63 -7.40
C GLY A 42 9.42 -12.74 -6.39
N ILE A 43 8.31 -12.70 -5.64
CA ILE A 43 7.94 -13.77 -4.70
C ILE A 43 7.71 -15.11 -5.42
N SER A 44 6.90 -15.13 -6.48
CA SER A 44 6.57 -16.38 -7.20
C SER A 44 7.80 -17.00 -7.89
N LYS A 45 8.73 -16.17 -8.39
CA LYS A 45 9.96 -16.62 -9.06
C LYS A 45 11.14 -16.81 -8.11
N GLU A 46 10.94 -16.56 -6.80
CA GLU A 46 12.01 -16.54 -5.80
C GLU A 46 13.19 -15.61 -6.19
N ASP A 47 12.86 -14.49 -6.87
CA ASP A 47 13.80 -13.49 -7.37
C ASP A 47 13.87 -12.28 -6.43
N TYR A 48 14.84 -12.32 -5.51
CA TYR A 48 15.06 -11.23 -4.56
C TYR A 48 15.45 -9.91 -5.24
N ALA A 49 16.15 -9.95 -6.37
CA ALA A 49 16.56 -8.72 -7.06
C ALA A 49 15.35 -8.01 -7.65
N MET A 50 14.38 -8.77 -8.18
CA MET A 50 13.11 -8.24 -8.67
C MET A 50 12.26 -7.66 -7.53
N LEU A 51 12.12 -8.38 -6.41
CA LEU A 51 11.36 -7.89 -5.26
C LEU A 51 11.99 -6.63 -4.65
N SER A 52 13.31 -6.64 -4.41
CA SER A 52 14.01 -5.59 -3.66
C SER A 52 14.22 -4.30 -4.45
N ARG A 53 14.09 -4.32 -5.78
CA ARG A 53 14.34 -3.20 -6.70
C ARG A 53 13.71 -1.88 -6.24
N ASP A 54 12.44 -1.95 -5.83
CA ASP A 54 11.60 -0.80 -5.54
C ASP A 54 11.41 -0.53 -4.05
N LEU A 55 11.93 -1.41 -3.19
CA LEU A 55 11.83 -1.24 -1.74
C LEU A 55 12.68 -0.07 -1.25
N SER A 56 12.21 0.59 -0.20
CA SER A 56 13.02 1.54 0.56
C SER A 56 14.19 0.82 1.24
N GLU A 57 15.26 1.54 1.56
CA GLU A 57 16.42 0.94 2.20
C GLU A 57 16.07 0.34 3.56
N THR A 58 15.18 0.98 4.32
CA THR A 58 14.64 0.44 5.58
C THR A 58 13.94 -0.89 5.36
N LEU A 59 13.09 -1.00 4.33
CA LEU A 59 12.37 -2.23 4.05
C LEU A 59 13.31 -3.33 3.54
N LYS A 60 14.31 -3.01 2.70
CA LYS A 60 15.35 -3.97 2.27
C LYS A 60 16.13 -4.54 3.44
N GLN A 61 16.52 -3.70 4.41
CA GLN A 61 17.21 -4.15 5.62
C GLN A 61 16.37 -5.10 6.47
N SER A 62 15.04 -4.93 6.43
CA SER A 62 14.08 -5.78 7.14
C SER A 62 13.69 -7.03 6.33
N THR A 63 14.02 -7.06 5.03
CA THR A 63 13.74 -8.14 4.10
C THR A 63 15.03 -8.56 3.41
N ASP A 64 16.00 -9.06 4.18
CA ASP A 64 17.21 -9.64 3.59
C ASP A 64 16.88 -10.90 2.76
N ALA A 65 17.87 -11.39 2.00
CA ALA A 65 17.68 -12.53 1.10
C ALA A 65 17.22 -13.80 1.83
N GLU A 66 17.64 -14.00 3.08
CA GLU A 66 17.25 -15.17 3.88
C GLU A 66 15.79 -15.06 4.31
N TYR A 67 15.38 -13.90 4.84
CA TYR A 67 14.00 -13.61 5.17
C TYR A 67 13.10 -13.72 3.94
N PHE A 68 13.51 -13.15 2.80
CA PHE A 68 12.77 -13.24 1.55
C PHE A 68 12.59 -14.69 1.09
N SER A 69 13.64 -15.52 1.15
CA SER A 69 13.53 -16.93 0.78
C SER A 69 12.52 -17.67 1.65
N ARG A 70 12.55 -17.43 2.97
CA ARG A 70 11.55 -17.99 3.90
C ARG A 70 10.14 -17.51 3.59
N LEU A 71 9.96 -16.20 3.38
CA LEU A 71 8.66 -15.61 3.07
C LEU A 71 8.09 -16.17 1.77
N SER A 72 8.90 -16.23 0.70
CA SER A 72 8.47 -16.70 -0.61
C SER A 72 8.06 -18.17 -0.57
N LYS A 73 8.86 -19.00 0.11
CA LYS A 73 8.54 -20.40 0.33
C LYS A 73 7.26 -20.56 1.15
N PHE A 74 7.11 -19.80 2.23
CA PHE A 74 5.90 -19.85 3.06
C PHE A 74 4.64 -19.45 2.28
N ILE A 75 4.70 -18.39 1.47
CA ILE A 75 3.58 -17.98 0.59
C ILE A 75 3.28 -19.09 -0.43
N LYS A 76 4.31 -19.64 -1.09
CA LYS A 76 4.14 -20.68 -2.10
C LYS A 76 3.57 -21.98 -1.54
N GLU A 77 3.96 -22.38 -0.33
CA GLU A 77 3.46 -23.58 0.33
C GLU A 77 1.99 -23.46 0.76
N ASN A 78 1.53 -22.24 1.10
CA ASN A 78 0.19 -22.04 1.68
C ASN A 78 -0.83 -21.43 0.71
N SER A 79 -0.39 -20.60 -0.23
CA SER A 79 -1.23 -19.92 -1.21
C SER A 79 -0.98 -20.40 -2.64
N GLY A 80 0.18 -21.02 -2.91
CA GLY A 80 0.55 -21.52 -4.22
C GLY A 80 1.24 -20.49 -5.11
N GLU A 81 1.13 -20.65 -6.43
CA GLU A 81 1.75 -19.75 -7.40
C GLU A 81 0.90 -18.52 -7.65
N TYR A 82 1.54 -17.36 -7.80
CA TYR A 82 0.87 -16.12 -8.20
C TYR A 82 0.36 -16.22 -9.64
N VAL A 83 -0.89 -15.80 -9.88
CA VAL A 83 -1.53 -15.85 -11.20
C VAL A 83 -1.81 -14.45 -11.74
N SER A 84 -2.49 -13.61 -10.96
CA SER A 84 -2.89 -12.27 -11.41
C SER A 84 -3.27 -11.36 -10.24
N LYS A 85 -3.40 -10.06 -10.51
CA LYS A 85 -3.92 -9.06 -9.57
C LYS A 85 -4.93 -8.14 -10.22
N SER A 86 -5.87 -7.64 -9.43
CA SER A 86 -6.74 -6.52 -9.79
C SER A 86 -6.74 -5.48 -8.69
N LEU A 87 -6.69 -4.19 -9.07
CA LEU A 87 -6.76 -3.11 -8.10
C LEU A 87 -8.13 -3.11 -7.40
N ALA A 88 -8.13 -3.22 -6.09
CA ALA A 88 -9.33 -3.29 -5.26
C ALA A 88 -9.57 -1.98 -4.49
N ALA A 89 -8.49 -1.37 -3.99
CA ALA A 89 -8.58 -0.15 -3.20
C ALA A 89 -7.37 0.76 -3.40
N SER A 90 -7.59 2.06 -3.21
CA SER A 90 -6.55 3.08 -3.16
C SER A 90 -6.84 4.03 -2.01
N LYS A 91 -5.83 4.31 -1.20
CA LYS A 91 -5.93 5.19 -0.04
C LYS A 91 -4.68 6.05 0.04
N ASP A 92 -4.86 7.36 0.10
CA ASP A 92 -3.76 8.31 0.16
C ASP A 92 -3.99 9.22 1.36
N GLU A 93 -3.26 9.05 2.46
CA GLU A 93 -3.45 9.81 3.70
C GLU A 93 -2.09 10.16 4.33
N ASN A 94 -1.97 11.36 4.91
CA ASN A 94 -0.81 11.76 5.73
C ASN A 94 0.56 11.47 5.09
N SER A 95 0.70 11.70 3.77
CA SER A 95 1.93 11.45 2.99
C SER A 95 2.29 9.97 2.80
N MET A 96 1.35 9.07 3.08
CA MET A 96 1.47 7.64 2.79
C MET A 96 0.45 7.26 1.73
N HIS A 97 0.93 6.50 0.74
CA HIS A 97 0.12 6.08 -0.40
C HIS A 97 -0.03 4.58 -0.39
N THR A 98 -1.25 4.10 -0.19
CA THR A 98 -1.54 2.68 -0.07
C THR A 98 -2.40 2.22 -1.23
N ARG A 99 -2.06 1.06 -1.78
CA ARG A 99 -2.86 0.37 -2.81
C ARG A 99 -3.14 -1.04 -2.33
N GLY A 100 -4.38 -1.47 -2.52
CA GLY A 100 -4.86 -2.80 -2.20
C GLY A 100 -5.24 -3.54 -3.48
N TYR A 101 -4.80 -4.79 -3.60
CA TYR A 101 -5.06 -5.64 -4.73
C TYR A 101 -5.69 -6.95 -4.28
N ASP A 102 -6.72 -7.37 -5.00
CA ASP A 102 -7.15 -8.76 -4.97
C ASP A 102 -6.20 -9.56 -5.85
N CYS A 103 -5.42 -10.46 -5.24
CA CYS A 103 -4.48 -11.31 -5.95
C CYS A 103 -5.02 -12.74 -6.04
N GLN A 104 -5.03 -13.29 -7.24
CA GLN A 104 -5.30 -14.71 -7.43
C GLN A 104 -3.99 -15.49 -7.30
N PHE A 105 -3.96 -16.41 -6.35
CA PHE A 105 -2.96 -17.46 -6.28
C PHE A 105 -3.59 -18.81 -6.63
N SER A 106 -2.78 -19.84 -6.90
CA SER A 106 -3.32 -21.13 -7.34
C SER A 106 -4.16 -21.86 -6.30
N MET A 107 -4.06 -21.52 -5.00
CA MET A 107 -4.80 -22.19 -3.91
C MET A 107 -5.83 -21.30 -3.22
N GLU A 108 -5.75 -19.97 -3.34
CA GLU A 108 -6.68 -19.03 -2.73
C GLU A 108 -6.63 -17.65 -3.39
N SER A 109 -7.51 -16.75 -2.95
CA SER A 109 -7.39 -15.32 -3.20
C SER A 109 -6.77 -14.64 -1.98
N VAL A 110 -5.79 -13.76 -2.21
CA VAL A 110 -5.05 -13.05 -1.16
C VAL A 110 -5.22 -11.56 -1.37
N TYR A 111 -5.54 -10.81 -0.32
CA TYR A 111 -5.58 -9.36 -0.40
C TYR A 111 -4.19 -8.79 -0.10
N PHE A 112 -3.55 -8.24 -1.13
CA PHE A 112 -2.20 -7.68 -1.06
C PHE A 112 -2.26 -6.17 -0.89
N THR A 113 -1.61 -5.65 0.14
CA THR A 113 -1.46 -4.22 0.38
C THR A 113 -0.03 -3.79 0.19
N ILE A 114 0.16 -2.72 -0.58
CA ILE A 114 1.44 -2.06 -0.79
C ILE A 114 1.34 -0.60 -0.38
N THR A 115 2.37 -0.12 0.32
CA THR A 115 2.46 1.26 0.79
C THR A 115 3.71 1.91 0.22
N PHE A 116 3.56 3.12 -0.30
CA PHE A 116 4.62 3.93 -0.86
C PHE A 116 4.89 5.18 -0.02
N ASN A 117 6.10 5.71 -0.20
CA ASN A 117 6.44 7.05 0.25
C ASN A 117 5.68 8.13 -0.55
N ALA A 118 5.78 9.38 -0.09
CA ALA A 118 4.99 10.52 -0.57
C ALA A 118 5.07 10.85 -2.07
N ASP A 119 6.07 10.32 -2.79
CA ASP A 119 6.27 10.56 -4.23
C ASP A 119 6.18 9.27 -5.08
N TYR A 120 5.74 8.16 -4.48
CA TYR A 120 5.65 6.82 -5.11
C TYR A 120 6.98 6.27 -5.62
N SER A 121 8.12 6.88 -5.27
CA SER A 121 9.42 6.41 -5.75
C SER A 121 9.83 5.09 -5.09
N LYS A 122 9.39 4.85 -3.84
CA LYS A 122 9.79 3.69 -3.03
C LYS A 122 8.62 3.05 -2.30
N VAL A 123 8.71 1.73 -2.15
CA VAL A 123 7.81 0.92 -1.35
C VAL A 123 8.31 0.89 0.09
N GLU A 124 7.46 1.32 1.01
CA GLU A 124 7.74 1.41 2.45
C GLU A 124 7.05 0.29 3.24
N GLY A 125 6.10 -0.41 2.65
CA GLY A 125 5.43 -1.53 3.31
C GLY A 125 4.74 -2.49 2.34
N ILE A 126 4.73 -3.76 2.73
CA ILE A 126 4.02 -4.86 2.07
C ILE A 126 3.26 -5.66 3.11
N TYR A 127 2.05 -6.09 2.79
CA TYR A 127 1.23 -6.91 3.67
C TYR A 127 0.34 -7.85 2.86
N PHE A 128 0.21 -9.09 3.33
CA PHE A 128 -0.64 -10.12 2.73
C PHE A 128 -1.70 -10.55 3.73
N ASP A 129 -2.96 -10.36 3.38
CA ASP A 129 -4.09 -10.94 4.10
C ASP A 129 -4.52 -12.23 3.39
N SER A 130 -4.15 -13.37 3.97
CA SER A 130 -4.45 -14.71 3.47
C SER A 130 -5.07 -15.54 4.58
N GLU A 131 -6.09 -16.31 4.22
CA GLU A 131 -6.72 -17.24 5.14
C GLU A 131 -5.81 -18.45 5.41
N ASN A 132 -5.20 -19.02 4.37
CA ASN A 132 -4.34 -20.19 4.55
C ASN A 132 -3.08 -19.85 5.36
N MET A 133 -2.46 -18.70 5.12
CA MET A 133 -1.28 -18.27 5.88
C MET A 133 -1.61 -18.02 7.35
N ARG A 134 -2.80 -17.48 7.68
CA ARG A 134 -3.23 -17.36 9.08
C ARG A 134 -3.36 -18.72 9.76
N LYS A 135 -4.04 -19.67 9.11
CA LYS A 135 -4.20 -21.04 9.64
C LYS A 135 -2.88 -21.77 9.83
N ALA A 136 -1.89 -21.49 8.98
CA ALA A 136 -0.56 -22.11 9.08
C ALA A 136 0.29 -21.56 10.23
N LEU A 137 -0.11 -20.44 10.85
CA LEU A 137 0.58 -19.82 11.99
C LEU A 137 -0.09 -20.13 13.34
N GLU A 138 -1.24 -20.80 13.33
CA GLU A 138 -1.94 -21.31 14.53
C GLU A 138 -1.34 -22.64 15.02
#